data_AF-A0A929H0M8-F1
#
_entry.id   AF-A0A929H0M8-F1
#
_cell.length_a   1.000
_cell.length_b   1.000
_cell.length_c   1.000
_cell.angle_alpha   90.00
_cell.angle_beta   90.00
_cell.angle_gamma   90.00
#
_symmetry.space_group_name_H-M   'P 1'
#
loop_
_entity.id
_entity.type
_entity.pdbx_description
1 polymer ?
#
loop_
_entity_poly.entity_id
_entity_poly.type
_entity_poly.pdbx_seq_one_letter_code
_entity_poly.pdbx_strand_id
1 'polypeptide(L)'
;MARLHEYQGKALLRQFKVSVPQGGVATTPEEARAIAKELGRPVMVKAQAWVTGRAELGGIKKAATPDEAAAVVKSMLGMKVKGFTVEQVLVEEQLDITREFYAGVIVDDQEQAPLVMFSSVGGTGIEEIAAENPDQVASSHVDIEFGLQDYQARNLVRKTGIDGRLQRDLGGLLVQLYKVARTYEARAAEINPLVQTADGKLYAADCRITVDDYAVFRHKDLGIEIAREYDRPPTELEEIAYAVEAKDYRGTFYFIQMASDFKKGEGYVGFHGAGGGGSMMSMDAVLRQGYKLATFVDTSGNPPASKVYRAARIVLAVGPIDGYFGSGSGVASQEQFHSARGLVKAFLEEHLSVPVVIRLGGNAEDKAVEILERLNGLIPAPVEGYKKDDSPDFCAQRLDALIKAGELLDVPPPAPRPKPQEPYSFETVTGGTVTFDHAICATCESKVCVQECARQILSLNDDGLPVLNVTREEAKKGRCVECLACEVECLFHGAG
;
A
#
# COMPACT_ATOMS: atom_id res chain seq x y z
N MET A 1 0.38 1.59 -7.67
CA MET A 1 -0.20 0.90 -8.81
C MET A 1 -0.16 -0.60 -8.60
N ALA A 2 -1.34 -1.19 -8.62
CA ALA A 2 -1.60 -2.60 -8.61
C ALA A 2 -1.13 -3.18 -9.95
N ARG A 3 -0.15 -4.07 -9.87
CA ARG A 3 0.51 -4.64 -11.04
C ARG A 3 -0.08 -6.00 -11.32
N LEU A 4 -0.31 -6.26 -12.60
CA LEU A 4 -0.64 -7.60 -13.08
C LEU A 4 0.64 -8.34 -13.45
N HIS A 5 0.68 -9.65 -13.20
CA HIS A 5 1.67 -10.51 -13.83
C HIS A 5 1.46 -10.54 -15.35
N GLU A 6 2.51 -10.85 -16.11
CA GLU A 6 2.47 -10.89 -17.58
C GLU A 6 1.37 -11.84 -18.07
N TYR A 7 1.19 -13.01 -17.44
CA TYR A 7 0.15 -13.95 -17.83
C TYR A 7 -1.28 -13.37 -17.65
N GLN A 8 -1.50 -12.58 -16.60
CA GLN A 8 -2.78 -11.92 -16.34
C GLN A 8 -3.01 -10.83 -17.40
N GLY A 9 -1.99 -9.99 -17.67
CA GLY A 9 -2.05 -8.97 -18.72
C GLY A 9 -2.34 -9.58 -20.09
N LYS A 10 -1.68 -10.69 -20.45
CA LYS A 10 -1.94 -11.44 -21.68
C LYS A 10 -3.35 -12.00 -21.75
N ALA A 11 -3.93 -12.43 -20.62
CA ALA A 11 -5.32 -12.85 -20.58
C ALA A 11 -6.26 -11.69 -20.91
N LEU A 12 -6.00 -10.49 -20.39
CA LEU A 12 -6.78 -9.28 -20.73
C LEU A 12 -6.65 -8.92 -22.21
N LEU A 13 -5.42 -8.88 -22.73
CA LEU A 13 -5.14 -8.62 -24.15
C LEU A 13 -5.89 -9.60 -25.07
N ARG A 14 -5.89 -10.89 -24.72
CA ARG A 14 -6.58 -11.94 -25.47
C ARG A 14 -8.09 -11.72 -25.54
N GLN A 15 -8.73 -11.23 -24.46
CA GLN A 15 -10.17 -10.90 -24.45
C GLN A 15 -10.51 -9.78 -25.46
N PHE A 16 -9.57 -8.88 -25.72
CA PHE A 16 -9.69 -7.78 -26.67
C PHE A 16 -9.15 -8.12 -28.07
N LYS A 17 -8.92 -9.41 -28.33
CA LYS A 17 -8.46 -9.95 -29.63
C LYS A 17 -7.04 -9.52 -30.02
N VAL A 18 -6.23 -9.09 -29.06
CA VAL A 18 -4.79 -8.97 -29.25
C VAL A 18 -4.20 -10.37 -29.14
N SER A 19 -3.52 -10.83 -30.20
CA SER A 19 -2.87 -12.14 -30.20
C SER A 19 -1.70 -12.16 -29.22
N VAL A 20 -1.61 -13.24 -28.45
CA VAL A 20 -0.55 -13.52 -27.48
C VAL A 20 -0.07 -14.96 -27.72
N PRO A 21 1.19 -15.29 -27.41
CA PRO A 21 1.68 -16.66 -27.52
C PRO A 21 0.78 -17.66 -26.77
N GLN A 22 0.62 -18.87 -27.33
CA GLN A 22 -0.01 -19.97 -26.60
C GLN A 22 0.91 -20.45 -25.48
N GLY A 23 0.34 -20.70 -24.30
CA GLY A 23 1.11 -21.08 -23.12
C GLY A 23 0.26 -21.20 -21.87
N GLY A 24 0.92 -21.52 -20.77
CA GLY A 24 0.32 -21.69 -19.45
C GLY A 24 1.27 -21.31 -18.33
N VAL A 25 0.73 -21.11 -17.13
CA VAL A 25 1.50 -20.87 -15.91
C VAL A 25 1.86 -22.21 -15.27
N ALA A 26 3.10 -22.35 -14.84
CA ALA A 26 3.57 -23.47 -14.04
C ALA A 26 4.10 -22.97 -12.68
N THR A 27 3.82 -23.74 -11.66
CA THR A 27 4.35 -23.60 -10.29
C THR A 27 5.32 -24.73 -9.94
N THR A 28 5.39 -25.75 -10.78
CA THR A 28 6.30 -26.90 -10.65
C THR A 28 7.01 -27.24 -11.97
N PRO A 29 8.20 -27.86 -11.93
CA PRO A 29 8.86 -28.39 -13.12
C PRO A 29 7.99 -29.37 -13.93
N GLU A 30 7.14 -30.15 -13.25
CA GLU A 30 6.27 -31.15 -13.86
C GLU A 30 5.14 -30.50 -14.67
N GLU A 31 4.52 -29.43 -14.14
CA GLU A 31 3.54 -28.62 -14.87
C GLU A 31 4.17 -27.97 -16.10
N ALA A 32 5.40 -27.45 -15.98
CA ALA A 32 6.13 -26.85 -17.09
C ALA A 32 6.40 -27.88 -18.21
N ARG A 33 6.77 -29.11 -17.84
CA ARG A 33 6.94 -30.23 -18.77
C ARG A 33 5.63 -30.54 -19.50
N ALA A 34 4.51 -30.58 -18.78
CA ALA A 34 3.21 -30.87 -19.36
C ALA A 34 2.80 -29.80 -20.39
N ILE A 35 2.94 -28.52 -20.05
CA ILE A 35 2.64 -27.40 -20.95
C ILE A 35 3.52 -27.45 -22.20
N ALA A 36 4.83 -27.62 -22.05
CA ALA A 36 5.75 -27.70 -23.19
C ALA A 36 5.45 -28.91 -24.10
N LYS A 37 5.03 -30.04 -23.51
CA LYS A 37 4.62 -31.23 -24.26
C LYS A 37 3.34 -31.00 -25.04
N GLU A 38 2.36 -30.31 -24.47
CA GLU A 38 1.10 -29.96 -25.14
C GLU A 38 1.34 -29.01 -26.33
N LEU A 39 2.21 -28.01 -26.17
CA LEU A 39 2.57 -27.07 -27.23
C LEU A 39 3.32 -27.73 -28.40
N GLY A 40 4.08 -28.81 -28.12
CA GLY A 40 4.73 -29.65 -29.12
C GLY A 40 5.85 -28.96 -29.91
N ARG A 41 6.41 -27.87 -29.38
CA ARG A 41 7.42 -27.02 -30.05
C ARG A 41 8.33 -26.34 -29.01
N PRO A 42 9.46 -25.71 -29.42
CA PRO A 42 10.29 -24.94 -28.50
C PRO A 42 9.49 -23.87 -27.76
N VAL A 43 9.85 -23.63 -26.50
CA VAL A 43 9.14 -22.73 -25.59
C VAL A 43 10.06 -21.66 -25.01
N MET A 44 9.46 -20.53 -24.66
CA MET A 44 10.01 -19.52 -23.77
C MET A 44 9.51 -19.79 -22.35
N VAL A 45 10.42 -19.76 -21.38
CA VAL A 45 10.13 -19.82 -19.95
C VAL A 45 10.41 -18.47 -19.34
N LYS A 46 9.40 -17.84 -18.73
CA LYS A 46 9.44 -16.47 -18.23
C LYS A 46 9.02 -16.37 -16.77
N ALA A 47 9.92 -15.90 -15.92
CA ALA A 47 9.66 -15.58 -14.53
C ALA A 47 8.50 -14.58 -14.40
N GLN A 48 7.52 -14.90 -13.57
CA GLN A 48 6.43 -13.98 -13.23
C GLN A 48 6.86 -13.16 -12.01
N ALA A 49 7.32 -11.93 -12.26
CA ALA A 49 7.72 -10.97 -11.24
C ALA A 49 7.39 -9.56 -11.71
N TRP A 50 7.02 -8.66 -10.79
CA TRP A 50 6.61 -7.28 -11.11
C TRP A 50 7.79 -6.33 -11.36
N VAL A 51 8.74 -6.77 -12.20
CA VAL A 51 10.02 -6.10 -12.43
C VAL A 51 10.36 -6.04 -13.92
N THR A 52 11.01 -4.95 -14.33
CA THR A 52 11.54 -4.77 -15.68
C THR A 52 12.96 -5.37 -15.81
N GLY A 53 13.39 -5.67 -17.04
CA GLY A 53 14.73 -6.21 -17.31
C GLY A 53 14.89 -7.70 -16.94
N ARG A 54 13.80 -8.47 -16.97
CA ARG A 54 13.82 -9.90 -16.58
C ARG A 54 14.79 -10.73 -17.42
N ALA A 55 14.98 -10.41 -18.69
CA ALA A 55 15.90 -11.10 -19.58
C ALA A 55 17.36 -11.03 -19.08
N GLU A 56 17.82 -9.83 -18.73
CA GLU A 56 19.18 -9.58 -18.22
C GLU A 56 19.44 -10.28 -16.88
N LEU A 57 18.39 -10.45 -16.08
CA LEU A 57 18.43 -11.14 -14.78
C LEU A 57 18.27 -12.67 -14.90
N GLY A 58 18.26 -13.21 -16.12
CA GLY A 58 18.10 -14.65 -16.36
C GLY A 58 16.67 -15.17 -16.13
N GLY A 59 15.69 -14.28 -15.99
CA GLY A 59 14.28 -14.56 -15.81
C GLY A 59 13.53 -14.89 -17.11
N ILE A 60 14.19 -14.85 -18.27
CA ILE A 60 13.62 -15.29 -19.55
C ILE A 60 14.61 -16.24 -20.21
N LYS A 61 14.19 -17.49 -20.46
CA LYS A 61 15.05 -18.53 -21.04
C LYS A 61 14.33 -19.35 -22.11
N LYS A 62 15.08 -19.84 -23.09
CA LYS A 62 14.58 -20.76 -24.13
C LYS A 62 14.70 -22.21 -23.65
N ALA A 63 13.77 -23.06 -24.05
CA ALA A 63 13.87 -24.51 -23.90
C ALA A 63 13.35 -25.19 -25.17
N ALA A 64 14.15 -26.09 -25.74
CA ALA A 64 13.81 -26.78 -26.98
C ALA A 64 12.93 -28.02 -26.76
N THR A 65 12.98 -28.60 -25.54
CA THR A 65 12.26 -29.83 -25.20
C THR A 65 11.47 -29.70 -23.89
N PRO A 66 10.45 -30.55 -23.65
CA PRO A 66 9.73 -30.57 -22.37
C PRO A 66 10.62 -30.84 -21.15
N ASP A 67 11.67 -31.65 -21.32
CA ASP A 67 12.63 -31.95 -20.25
C ASP A 67 13.51 -30.74 -19.93
N GLU A 68 13.95 -30.01 -20.96
CA GLU A 68 14.66 -28.74 -20.79
C GLU A 68 13.78 -27.69 -20.12
N ALA A 69 12.50 -27.59 -20.50
CA ALA A 69 11.57 -26.65 -19.88
C ALA A 69 11.46 -26.91 -18.37
N ALA A 70 11.30 -28.18 -17.95
CA ALA A 70 11.29 -28.56 -16.55
C ALA A 70 12.60 -28.19 -15.83
N ALA A 71 13.75 -28.44 -16.45
CA ALA A 71 15.06 -28.10 -15.87
C ALA A 71 15.25 -26.58 -15.70
N VAL A 72 14.82 -25.79 -16.69
CA VAL A 72 14.85 -24.33 -16.65
C VAL A 72 13.96 -23.83 -15.51
N VAL A 73 12.72 -24.32 -15.41
CA VAL A 73 11.78 -23.93 -14.35
C VAL A 73 12.32 -24.28 -12.97
N LYS A 74 12.90 -25.48 -12.80
CA LYS A 74 13.55 -25.87 -11.54
C LYS A 74 14.66 -24.90 -11.11
N SER A 75 15.39 -24.33 -12.07
CA SER A 75 16.44 -23.34 -11.80
C SER A 75 15.92 -21.92 -11.54
N MET A 76 14.67 -21.64 -11.95
CA MET A 76 14.07 -20.31 -11.94
C MET A 76 13.16 -20.09 -10.74
N LEU A 77 12.41 -21.11 -10.33
CA LEU A 77 11.59 -21.06 -9.12
C LEU A 77 12.47 -20.83 -7.88
N GLY A 78 12.04 -19.91 -7.01
CA GLY A 78 12.78 -19.50 -5.82
C GLY A 78 13.93 -18.50 -6.09
N MET A 79 14.23 -18.19 -7.35
CA MET A 79 15.18 -17.12 -7.69
C MET A 79 14.64 -15.77 -7.20
N LYS A 80 15.51 -14.91 -6.67
CA LYS A 80 15.16 -13.53 -6.35
C LYS A 80 15.51 -12.60 -7.51
N VAL A 81 14.52 -11.87 -8.02
CA VAL A 81 14.66 -10.90 -9.11
C VAL A 81 14.25 -9.52 -8.57
N LYS A 82 15.24 -8.63 -8.34
CA LYS A 82 15.04 -7.29 -7.73
C LYS A 82 14.11 -7.32 -6.49
N GLY A 83 14.34 -8.28 -5.57
CA GLY A 83 13.57 -8.41 -4.33
C GLY A 83 12.33 -9.31 -4.40
N PHE A 84 11.85 -9.65 -5.60
CA PHE A 84 10.73 -10.59 -5.79
C PHE A 84 11.22 -12.02 -5.89
N THR A 85 10.63 -12.93 -5.13
CA THR A 85 10.83 -14.37 -5.30
C THR A 85 9.97 -14.85 -6.47
N VAL A 86 10.56 -15.61 -7.39
CA VAL A 86 9.83 -16.21 -8.50
C VAL A 86 9.08 -17.45 -7.99
N GLU A 87 7.78 -17.30 -7.76
CA GLU A 87 6.90 -18.39 -7.31
C GLU A 87 6.19 -19.08 -8.48
N GLN A 88 6.10 -18.39 -9.61
CA GLN A 88 5.40 -18.88 -10.80
C GLN A 88 6.17 -18.49 -12.06
N VAL A 89 6.02 -19.29 -13.11
CA VAL A 89 6.65 -19.08 -14.41
C VAL A 89 5.63 -19.25 -15.52
N LEU A 90 5.72 -18.43 -16.57
CA LEU A 90 4.94 -18.57 -17.79
C LEU A 90 5.75 -19.39 -18.79
N VAL A 91 5.17 -20.49 -19.26
CA VAL A 91 5.73 -21.33 -20.33
C VAL A 91 4.88 -21.13 -21.58
N GLU A 92 5.47 -20.60 -22.64
CA GLU A 92 4.76 -20.26 -23.86
C GLU A 92 5.54 -20.61 -25.13
N GLU A 93 4.85 -20.70 -26.26
CA GLU A 93 5.48 -21.00 -27.54
C GLU A 93 6.58 -19.98 -27.89
N GLN A 94 7.69 -20.48 -28.41
CA GLN A 94 8.71 -19.62 -29.00
C GLN A 94 8.23 -19.14 -30.37
N LEU A 95 8.16 -17.81 -30.53
CA LEU A 95 7.79 -17.18 -31.80
C LEU A 95 9.00 -17.02 -32.73
N ASP A 96 8.76 -17.13 -34.04
CA ASP A 96 9.73 -16.84 -35.10
C ASP A 96 9.66 -15.36 -35.48
N ILE A 97 10.40 -14.53 -34.74
CA ILE A 97 10.32 -13.07 -34.76
C ILE A 97 11.13 -12.49 -35.94
N THR A 98 10.49 -11.62 -36.73
CA THR A 98 11.13 -10.88 -37.83
C THR A 98 11.30 -9.40 -37.55
N ARG A 99 10.38 -8.79 -36.80
CA ARG A 99 10.44 -7.39 -36.38
C ARG A 99 9.87 -7.23 -34.98
N GLU A 100 10.41 -6.26 -34.25
CA GLU A 100 9.95 -5.88 -32.91
C GLU A 100 9.53 -4.41 -32.92
N PHE A 101 8.44 -4.13 -32.21
CA PHE A 101 7.82 -2.82 -32.06
C PHE A 101 7.53 -2.56 -30.59
N TYR A 102 7.21 -1.32 -30.27
CA TYR A 102 6.67 -0.91 -28.98
C TYR A 102 5.25 -0.37 -29.16
N ALA A 103 4.36 -0.71 -28.23
CA ALA A 103 3.04 -0.09 -28.12
C ALA A 103 2.72 0.20 -26.65
N GLY A 104 2.33 1.43 -26.34
CA GLY A 104 2.06 1.86 -24.96
C GLY A 104 0.88 2.81 -24.86
N VAL A 105 0.20 2.75 -23.72
CA VAL A 105 -0.82 3.71 -23.29
C VAL A 105 -0.50 4.10 -21.86
N ILE A 106 -0.40 5.40 -21.60
CA ILE A 106 -0.21 5.95 -20.25
C ILE A 106 -1.22 7.07 -19.99
N VAL A 107 -1.40 7.45 -18.73
CA VAL A 107 -2.08 8.71 -18.38
C VAL A 107 -1.03 9.82 -18.32
N ASP A 108 -1.19 10.85 -19.15
CA ASP A 108 -0.40 12.07 -19.09
C ASP A 108 -1.05 13.02 -18.08
N ASP A 109 -0.42 13.20 -16.92
CA ASP A 109 -0.94 14.05 -15.85
C ASP A 109 -0.88 15.54 -16.20
N GLN A 110 0.00 15.97 -17.12
CA GLN A 110 0.10 17.37 -17.54
C GLN A 110 -1.07 17.76 -18.45
N GLU A 111 -1.34 16.93 -19.45
CA GLU A 111 -2.44 17.15 -20.40
C GLU A 111 -3.77 16.58 -19.90
N GLN A 112 -3.77 15.89 -18.74
CA GLN A 112 -4.94 15.25 -18.12
C GLN A 112 -5.68 14.30 -19.07
N ALA A 113 -4.93 13.60 -19.93
CA ALA A 113 -5.48 12.78 -20.99
C ALA A 113 -4.65 11.50 -21.19
N PRO A 114 -5.26 10.40 -21.71
CA PRO A 114 -4.50 9.24 -22.12
C PRO A 114 -3.57 9.58 -23.29
N LEU A 115 -2.33 9.13 -23.21
CA LEU A 115 -1.32 9.24 -24.26
C LEU A 115 -1.04 7.86 -24.84
N VAL A 116 -1.29 7.69 -26.14
CA VAL A 116 -0.92 6.47 -26.88
C VAL A 116 0.42 6.70 -27.55
N MET A 117 1.32 5.72 -27.43
CA MET A 117 2.67 5.75 -27.97
C MET A 117 2.92 4.51 -28.82
N PHE A 118 3.66 4.68 -29.90
CA PHE A 118 4.09 3.61 -30.77
C PHE A 118 5.53 3.85 -31.23
N SER A 119 6.31 2.77 -31.34
CA SER A 119 7.63 2.81 -31.98
C SER A 119 7.79 1.72 -33.03
N SER A 120 8.43 2.06 -34.15
CA SER A 120 8.79 1.11 -35.21
C SER A 120 9.93 0.15 -34.84
N VAL A 121 10.57 0.38 -33.69
CA VAL A 121 11.57 -0.50 -33.07
C VAL A 121 11.15 -0.76 -31.64
N GLY A 122 11.37 -1.98 -31.16
CA GLY A 122 11.08 -2.40 -29.78
C GLY A 122 12.20 -3.25 -29.21
N GLY A 123 11.96 -3.83 -28.04
CA GLY A 123 12.93 -4.70 -27.35
C GLY A 123 13.80 -3.98 -26.30
N THR A 124 13.84 -2.64 -26.33
CA THR A 124 14.41 -1.78 -25.29
C THR A 124 13.37 -0.80 -24.72
N GLY A 125 13.72 -0.01 -23.71
CA GLY A 125 12.80 0.95 -23.09
C GLY A 125 12.41 2.09 -24.03
N ILE A 126 11.16 2.57 -23.96
CA ILE A 126 10.68 3.64 -24.85
C ILE A 126 11.45 4.95 -24.66
N GLU A 127 11.93 5.21 -23.45
CA GLU A 127 12.75 6.38 -23.13
C GLU A 127 14.10 6.35 -23.86
N GLU A 128 14.73 5.17 -23.94
CA GLU A 128 15.98 4.96 -24.65
C GLU A 128 15.76 5.08 -26.17
N ILE A 129 14.70 4.47 -26.69
CA ILE A 129 14.35 4.56 -28.11
C ILE A 129 14.05 6.02 -28.50
N ALA A 130 13.32 6.77 -27.66
CA ALA A 130 13.03 8.17 -27.92
C ALA A 130 14.29 9.05 -27.90
N ALA A 131 15.29 8.70 -27.10
CA ALA A 131 16.56 9.42 -27.05
C ALA A 131 17.47 9.11 -28.26
N GLU A 132 17.57 7.83 -28.65
CA GLU A 132 18.46 7.40 -29.73
C GLU A 132 17.84 7.55 -31.13
N ASN A 133 16.53 7.29 -31.24
CA ASN A 133 15.79 7.22 -32.50
C ASN A 133 14.44 7.95 -32.41
N PRO A 134 14.42 9.27 -32.15
CA PRO A 134 13.18 10.03 -31.94
C PRO A 134 12.19 9.92 -33.12
N ASP A 135 12.70 9.86 -34.36
CA ASP A 135 11.87 9.75 -35.58
C ASP A 135 11.14 8.40 -35.69
N GLN A 136 11.53 7.41 -34.89
CA GLN A 136 10.90 6.09 -34.84
C GLN A 136 9.80 6.00 -33.80
N VAL A 137 9.65 7.03 -32.96
CA VAL A 137 8.63 7.12 -31.91
C VAL A 137 7.57 8.13 -32.31
N ALA A 138 6.30 7.75 -32.15
CA ALA A 138 5.19 8.67 -32.32
C ALA A 138 4.21 8.54 -31.15
N SER A 139 3.70 9.68 -30.69
CA SER A 139 2.66 9.73 -29.66
C SER A 139 1.46 10.57 -30.10
N SER A 140 0.31 10.31 -29.49
CA SER A 140 -0.92 11.09 -29.66
C SER A 140 -1.78 10.99 -28.40
N HIS A 141 -2.19 12.13 -27.88
CA HIS A 141 -3.24 12.19 -26.87
C HIS A 141 -4.57 11.71 -27.43
N VAL A 142 -5.39 11.14 -26.55
CA VAL A 142 -6.69 10.58 -26.86
C VAL A 142 -7.75 11.37 -26.13
N ASP A 143 -8.77 11.79 -26.88
CA ASP A 143 -9.97 12.36 -26.28
C ASP A 143 -10.74 11.27 -25.52
N ILE A 144 -11.07 11.52 -24.25
CA ILE A 144 -11.71 10.52 -23.39
C ILE A 144 -13.17 10.26 -23.82
N GLU A 145 -13.87 11.28 -24.32
CA GLU A 145 -15.27 11.17 -24.75
C GLU A 145 -15.36 10.27 -25.99
N PHE A 146 -14.52 10.54 -27.00
CA PHE A 146 -14.56 9.79 -28.26
C PHE A 146 -13.72 8.50 -28.24
N GLY A 147 -12.65 8.45 -27.46
CA GLY A 147 -11.65 7.37 -27.46
C GLY A 147 -10.77 7.35 -28.72
N LEU A 148 -9.79 6.44 -28.74
CA LEU A 148 -8.84 6.32 -29.85
C LEU A 148 -9.55 5.78 -31.11
N GLN A 149 -9.58 6.60 -32.16
CA GLN A 149 -10.18 6.24 -33.44
C GLN A 149 -9.19 5.50 -34.34
N ASP A 150 -9.69 4.60 -35.19
CA ASP A 150 -8.85 3.80 -36.09
C ASP A 150 -7.97 4.64 -37.02
N TYR A 151 -8.48 5.79 -37.49
CA TYR A 151 -7.69 6.67 -38.35
C TYR A 151 -6.56 7.37 -37.58
N GLN A 152 -6.78 7.73 -36.32
CA GLN A 152 -5.76 8.34 -35.46
C GLN A 152 -4.63 7.33 -35.21
N ALA A 153 -4.99 6.10 -34.84
CA ALA A 153 -4.03 5.03 -34.62
C ALA A 153 -3.22 4.70 -35.89
N ARG A 154 -3.86 4.61 -37.06
CA ARG A 154 -3.16 4.42 -38.34
C ARG A 154 -2.23 5.60 -38.67
N ASN A 155 -2.67 6.83 -38.44
CA ASN A 155 -1.83 8.01 -38.67
C ASN A 155 -0.63 8.04 -37.72
N LEU A 156 -0.80 7.59 -36.48
CA LEU A 156 0.28 7.46 -35.51
C LEU A 156 1.36 6.50 -36.01
N VAL A 157 0.98 5.29 -36.41
CA VAL A 157 1.90 4.28 -36.96
C VAL A 157 2.59 4.76 -38.24
N ARG A 158 1.91 5.56 -39.06
CA ARG A 158 2.50 6.12 -40.28
C ARG A 158 3.65 7.08 -39.99
N LYS A 159 3.61 7.83 -38.88
CA LYS A 159 4.66 8.79 -38.52
C LYS A 159 6.01 8.10 -38.31
N THR A 160 6.01 6.81 -37.93
CA THR A 160 7.24 6.02 -37.73
C THR A 160 7.69 5.28 -39.00
N GLY A 161 7.20 5.69 -40.18
CA GLY A 161 7.60 5.12 -41.47
C GLY A 161 6.96 3.77 -41.83
N ILE A 162 5.94 3.31 -41.11
CA ILE A 162 5.21 2.07 -41.42
C ILE A 162 3.95 2.37 -42.24
N ASP A 163 3.77 1.66 -43.35
CA ASP A 163 2.64 1.84 -44.27
C ASP A 163 1.90 0.53 -44.61
N GLY A 164 0.91 0.64 -45.50
CA GLY A 164 0.23 -0.49 -46.12
C GLY A 164 -0.58 -1.34 -45.14
N ARG A 165 -0.50 -2.67 -45.31
CA ARG A 165 -1.25 -3.63 -44.48
C ARG A 165 -0.78 -3.60 -43.02
N LEU A 166 0.52 -3.52 -42.80
CA LEU A 166 1.11 -3.53 -41.46
C LEU A 166 0.65 -2.30 -40.66
N GLN A 167 0.58 -1.12 -41.28
CA GLN A 167 0.04 0.08 -40.66
C GLN A 167 -1.41 -0.10 -40.17
N ARG A 168 -2.26 -0.74 -40.97
CA ARG A 168 -3.65 -1.03 -40.59
C ARG A 168 -3.72 -2.00 -39.42
N ASP A 169 -2.94 -3.07 -39.47
CA ASP A 169 -2.99 -4.15 -38.47
C ASP A 169 -2.44 -3.64 -37.12
N LEU A 170 -1.32 -2.89 -37.12
CA LEU A 170 -0.78 -2.21 -35.94
C LEU A 170 -1.73 -1.13 -35.41
N GLY A 171 -2.32 -0.32 -36.28
CA GLY A 171 -3.30 0.68 -35.87
C GLY A 171 -4.51 0.06 -35.16
N GLY A 172 -5.03 -1.06 -35.67
CA GLY A 172 -6.09 -1.81 -35.00
C GLY A 172 -5.68 -2.35 -33.63
N LEU A 173 -4.43 -2.83 -33.50
CA LEU A 173 -3.88 -3.29 -32.22
C LEU A 173 -3.76 -2.15 -31.20
N LEU A 174 -3.32 -0.95 -31.60
CA LEU A 174 -3.28 0.22 -30.71
C LEU A 174 -4.67 0.59 -30.18
N VAL A 175 -5.71 0.52 -31.02
CA VAL A 175 -7.11 0.72 -30.61
C VAL A 175 -7.54 -0.35 -29.60
N GLN A 176 -7.15 -1.61 -29.80
CA GLN A 176 -7.45 -2.69 -28.85
C GLN A 176 -6.72 -2.48 -27.52
N LEU A 177 -5.44 -2.11 -27.55
CA LEU A 177 -4.65 -1.81 -26.35
C LEU A 177 -5.25 -0.64 -25.56
N TYR A 178 -5.66 0.44 -26.24
CA TYR A 178 -6.38 1.54 -25.60
C TYR A 178 -7.70 1.08 -24.96
N LYS A 179 -8.46 0.21 -25.63
CA LYS A 179 -9.70 -0.35 -25.05
C LYS A 179 -9.43 -1.18 -23.81
N VAL A 180 -8.36 -1.99 -23.79
CA VAL A 180 -7.93 -2.72 -22.58
C VAL A 180 -7.62 -1.73 -21.46
N ALA A 181 -6.78 -0.73 -21.74
CA ALA A 181 -6.41 0.28 -20.75
C ALA A 181 -7.64 1.02 -20.19
N ARG A 182 -8.58 1.41 -21.05
CA ARG A 182 -9.82 2.10 -20.65
C ARG A 182 -10.76 1.20 -19.85
N THR A 183 -10.95 -0.06 -20.25
CA THR A 183 -11.89 -0.97 -19.59
C THR A 183 -11.43 -1.33 -18.18
N TYR A 184 -10.13 -1.57 -18.00
CA TYR A 184 -9.55 -1.96 -16.72
C TYR A 184 -8.97 -0.78 -15.94
N GLU A 185 -9.26 0.46 -16.37
CA GLU A 185 -8.80 1.69 -15.73
C GLU A 185 -7.28 1.66 -15.45
N ALA A 186 -6.53 1.24 -16.46
CA ALA A 186 -5.09 1.14 -16.40
C ALA A 186 -4.44 2.53 -16.41
N ARG A 187 -3.53 2.75 -15.47
CA ARG A 187 -2.62 3.90 -15.47
C ARG A 187 -1.54 3.76 -16.54
N ALA A 188 -1.12 2.53 -16.82
CA ALA A 188 -0.22 2.19 -17.91
C ALA A 188 -0.54 0.79 -18.48
N ALA A 189 -0.50 0.66 -19.80
CA ALA A 189 -0.59 -0.60 -20.52
C ALA A 189 0.42 -0.61 -21.66
N GLU A 190 1.42 -1.49 -21.57
CA GLU A 190 2.56 -1.56 -22.46
C GLU A 190 2.68 -2.97 -23.05
N ILE A 191 3.01 -3.06 -24.33
CA ILE A 191 3.41 -4.27 -25.03
C ILE A 191 4.82 -4.02 -25.57
N ASN A 192 5.80 -4.70 -24.97
CA ASN A 192 7.20 -4.54 -25.33
C ASN A 192 8.03 -5.83 -25.10
N PRO A 193 8.36 -6.60 -26.15
CA PRO A 193 8.11 -6.27 -27.56
C PRO A 193 6.71 -6.68 -28.03
N LEU A 194 6.15 -5.86 -28.92
CA LEU A 194 5.12 -6.25 -29.87
C LEU A 194 5.83 -6.83 -31.10
N VAL A 195 5.60 -8.10 -31.44
CA VAL A 195 6.40 -8.79 -32.47
C VAL A 195 5.60 -9.06 -33.72
N GLN A 196 6.27 -9.01 -34.87
CA GLN A 196 5.81 -9.56 -36.13
C GLN A 196 6.53 -10.87 -36.42
N THR A 197 5.78 -11.94 -36.64
CA THR A 197 6.32 -13.25 -37.00
C THR A 197 6.58 -13.38 -38.50
N ALA A 198 7.35 -14.40 -38.91
CA ALA A 198 7.68 -14.66 -40.32
C ALA A 198 6.45 -14.87 -41.23
N ASP A 199 5.34 -15.36 -40.67
CA ASP A 199 4.05 -15.49 -41.37
C ASP A 199 3.23 -14.18 -41.39
N GLY A 200 3.81 -13.07 -40.91
CA GLY A 200 3.25 -11.73 -40.95
C GLY A 200 2.22 -11.42 -39.86
N LYS A 201 2.01 -12.31 -38.89
CA LYS A 201 1.09 -12.09 -37.76
C LYS A 201 1.75 -11.23 -36.68
N LEU A 202 0.91 -10.54 -35.90
CA LEU A 202 1.34 -9.70 -34.78
C LEU A 202 1.03 -10.40 -33.46
N TYR A 203 1.96 -10.35 -32.51
CA TYR A 203 1.78 -10.93 -31.18
C TYR A 203 2.32 -9.97 -30.10
N ALA A 204 1.57 -9.82 -29.02
CA ALA A 204 2.09 -9.26 -27.78
C ALA A 204 2.98 -10.31 -27.12
N ALA A 205 4.28 -10.28 -27.43
CA ALA A 205 5.24 -11.24 -26.90
C ALA A 205 5.48 -11.01 -25.41
N ASP A 206 5.43 -9.77 -24.95
CA ASP A 206 5.45 -9.40 -23.53
C ASP A 206 4.48 -8.23 -23.30
N CYS A 207 3.97 -8.10 -22.07
CA CYS A 207 3.15 -6.96 -21.70
C CYS A 207 3.27 -6.61 -20.22
N ARG A 208 3.11 -5.33 -19.92
CA ARG A 208 3.03 -4.79 -18.57
C ARG A 208 1.79 -3.92 -18.46
N ILE A 209 0.88 -4.30 -17.57
CA ILE A 209 -0.35 -3.53 -17.31
C ILE A 209 -0.41 -3.21 -15.82
N THR A 210 -0.61 -1.93 -15.52
CA THR A 210 -0.76 -1.42 -14.15
C THR A 210 -2.09 -0.69 -14.02
N VAL A 211 -2.89 -1.12 -13.04
CA VAL A 211 -4.23 -0.60 -12.78
C VAL A 211 -4.16 0.52 -11.76
N ASP A 212 -5.06 1.50 -11.88
CA ASP A 212 -5.24 2.51 -10.84
C ASP A 212 -5.69 1.83 -9.53
N ASP A 213 -4.94 2.06 -8.45
CA ASP A 213 -5.21 1.52 -7.12
C ASP A 213 -6.64 1.86 -6.67
N TYR A 214 -7.15 3.04 -7.03
CA TYR A 214 -8.50 3.49 -6.72
C TYR A 214 -9.60 2.83 -7.56
N ALA A 215 -9.25 2.12 -8.64
CA ALA A 215 -10.20 1.40 -9.47
C ALA A 215 -10.36 -0.07 -9.05
N VAL A 216 -9.39 -0.65 -8.34
CA VAL A 216 -9.32 -2.08 -8.03
C VAL A 216 -10.61 -2.63 -7.39
N PHE A 217 -11.27 -1.85 -6.53
CA PHE A 217 -12.52 -2.28 -5.89
C PHE A 217 -13.67 -2.61 -6.87
N ARG A 218 -13.63 -2.04 -8.09
CA ARG A 218 -14.57 -2.32 -9.19
C ARG A 218 -14.15 -3.51 -10.06
N HIS A 219 -12.86 -3.88 -10.04
CA HIS A 219 -12.25 -4.91 -10.89
C HIS A 219 -11.88 -6.15 -10.09
N LYS A 220 -12.85 -6.72 -9.37
CA LYS A 220 -12.65 -7.91 -8.51
C LYS A 220 -12.18 -9.14 -9.29
N ASP A 221 -12.51 -9.20 -10.58
CA ASP A 221 -12.08 -10.25 -11.51
C ASP A 221 -10.57 -10.29 -11.74
N LEU A 222 -9.85 -9.20 -11.43
CA LEU A 222 -8.39 -9.15 -11.55
C LEU A 222 -7.66 -9.91 -10.43
N GLY A 223 -8.35 -10.27 -9.35
CA GLY A 223 -7.74 -11.00 -8.22
C GLY A 223 -6.66 -10.20 -7.47
N ILE A 224 -6.69 -8.87 -7.56
CA ILE A 224 -5.77 -8.00 -6.83
C ILE A 224 -6.26 -7.89 -5.39
N GLU A 225 -5.52 -8.50 -4.46
CA GLU A 225 -5.86 -8.46 -3.03
C GLU A 225 -5.47 -7.13 -2.39
N ILE A 226 -4.28 -6.62 -2.73
CA ILE A 226 -3.73 -5.38 -2.19
C ILE A 226 -3.60 -4.33 -3.28
N ALA A 227 -4.45 -3.31 -3.22
CA ALA A 227 -4.45 -2.17 -4.13
C ALA A 227 -3.44 -1.10 -3.67
N ARG A 228 -2.16 -1.47 -3.58
CA ARG A 228 -1.07 -0.54 -3.24
C ARG A 228 0.17 -0.84 -4.06
N GLU A 229 0.94 0.20 -4.37
CA GLU A 229 2.27 0.01 -4.94
C GLU A 229 3.27 -0.42 -3.89
N TYR A 230 3.99 -1.49 -4.18
CA TYR A 230 5.24 -1.82 -3.50
C TYR A 230 6.31 -2.13 -4.55
N ASP A 231 7.56 -1.79 -4.22
CA ASP A 231 8.75 -2.11 -5.01
C ASP A 231 9.27 -3.53 -4.76
N ARG A 232 8.64 -4.25 -3.83
CA ARG A 232 8.87 -5.65 -3.42
C ARG A 232 7.53 -6.29 -3.07
N PRO A 233 7.45 -7.62 -2.82
CA PRO A 233 6.26 -8.20 -2.21
C PRO A 233 5.90 -7.48 -0.89
N PRO A 234 4.61 -7.39 -0.56
CA PRO A 234 4.18 -6.84 0.71
C PRO A 234 4.76 -7.66 1.86
N THR A 235 5.17 -6.99 2.93
CA THR A 235 5.55 -7.61 4.20
C THR A 235 4.30 -8.03 4.97
N GLU A 236 4.44 -8.96 5.92
CA GLU A 236 3.36 -9.36 6.81
C GLU A 236 2.70 -8.14 7.50
N LEU A 237 3.50 -7.16 7.92
CA LEU A 237 3.01 -5.93 8.54
C LEU A 237 2.21 -5.05 7.57
N GLU A 238 2.59 -4.99 6.30
CA GLU A 238 1.84 -4.28 5.25
C GLU A 238 0.52 -4.97 4.92
N GLU A 239 0.48 -6.30 4.92
CA GLU A 239 -0.75 -7.08 4.75
C GLU A 239 -1.70 -6.85 5.93
N ILE A 240 -1.19 -6.90 7.17
CA ILE A 240 -1.96 -6.59 8.37
C ILE A 240 -2.48 -5.16 8.31
N ALA A 241 -1.64 -4.19 7.94
CA ALA A 241 -2.05 -2.78 7.84
C ALA A 241 -3.16 -2.58 6.80
N TYR A 242 -3.05 -3.22 5.63
CA TYR A 242 -4.06 -3.16 4.59
C TYR A 242 -5.38 -3.81 5.05
N ALA A 243 -5.33 -4.93 5.77
CA ALA A 243 -6.52 -5.59 6.30
C ALA A 243 -7.28 -4.73 7.32
N VAL A 244 -6.57 -3.89 8.10
CA VAL A 244 -7.18 -2.89 9.00
C VAL A 244 -7.91 -1.82 8.20
N GLU A 245 -7.28 -1.32 7.14
CA GLU A 245 -7.83 -0.24 6.31
C GLU A 245 -9.03 -0.70 5.47
N ALA A 246 -8.94 -1.88 4.84
CA ALA A 246 -9.94 -2.38 3.90
C ALA A 246 -11.36 -2.55 4.50
N LYS A 247 -11.48 -2.60 5.83
CA LYS A 247 -12.75 -2.82 6.54
C LYS A 247 -13.26 -1.59 7.30
N ASP A 248 -12.52 -0.48 7.30
CA ASP A 248 -12.89 0.73 8.05
C ASP A 248 -12.70 1.97 7.19
N TYR A 249 -13.78 2.54 6.67
CA TYR A 249 -13.74 3.72 5.79
C TYR A 249 -13.61 5.05 6.54
N ARG A 250 -13.44 5.03 7.87
CA ARG A 250 -13.33 6.25 8.69
C ARG A 250 -11.87 6.67 8.80
N GLY A 251 -11.52 7.73 8.08
CA GLY A 251 -10.14 8.16 7.89
C GLY A 251 -9.31 7.13 7.14
N THR A 252 -8.06 7.49 6.88
CA THR A 252 -7.08 6.71 6.15
C THR A 252 -6.05 6.16 7.12
N PHE A 253 -5.60 4.93 6.86
CA PHE A 253 -4.40 4.35 7.42
C PHE A 253 -3.54 3.78 6.30
N TYR A 254 -2.53 4.55 5.92
CA TYR A 254 -1.48 4.13 5.00
C TYR A 254 -0.24 3.69 5.76
N PHE A 255 0.41 2.62 5.31
CA PHE A 255 1.60 2.05 5.94
C PHE A 255 2.52 1.51 4.85
N ILE A 256 3.81 1.87 4.94
CA ILE A 256 4.92 1.24 4.22
C ILE A 256 6.00 0.92 5.23
N GLN A 257 6.56 -0.28 5.16
CA GLN A 257 7.77 -0.63 5.88
C GLN A 257 9.00 -0.17 5.07
N MET A 258 9.71 0.82 5.59
CA MET A 258 10.84 1.47 4.91
C MET A 258 12.16 0.72 5.10
N ALA A 259 12.30 -0.02 6.20
CA ALA A 259 13.50 -0.78 6.52
C ALA A 259 13.17 -2.13 7.17
N SER A 260 14.07 -3.08 6.99
CA SER A 260 14.07 -4.38 7.67
C SER A 260 15.47 -4.67 8.22
N ASP A 261 15.55 -5.62 9.16
CA ASP A 261 16.81 -6.21 9.64
C ASP A 261 17.83 -5.22 10.26
N PHE A 262 17.37 -4.04 10.68
CA PHE A 262 18.18 -3.06 11.39
C PHE A 262 18.28 -3.37 12.88
N LYS A 263 19.33 -2.87 13.52
CA LYS A 263 19.59 -3.06 14.95
C LYS A 263 19.35 -1.77 15.73
N LYS A 264 19.08 -1.94 17.03
CA LYS A 264 19.04 -0.82 17.99
C LYS A 264 20.36 -0.04 17.92
N GLY A 265 20.28 1.27 17.85
CA GLY A 265 21.41 2.20 17.76
C GLY A 265 21.86 2.54 16.34
N GLU A 266 21.22 2.00 15.29
CA GLU A 266 21.56 2.31 13.89
C GLU A 266 20.88 3.58 13.34
N GLY A 267 20.14 4.30 14.19
CA GLY A 267 19.50 5.58 13.89
C GLY A 267 18.15 5.43 13.18
N TYR A 268 17.44 4.32 13.37
CA TYR A 268 16.13 4.10 12.76
C TYR A 268 14.99 4.55 13.68
N VAL A 269 14.12 5.42 13.18
CA VAL A 269 12.98 5.99 13.90
C VAL A 269 11.68 5.45 13.34
N GLY A 270 10.74 5.08 14.21
CA GLY A 270 9.36 4.79 13.83
C GLY A 270 8.65 6.09 13.49
N PHE A 271 8.30 6.29 12.23
CA PHE A 271 7.70 7.53 11.75
C PHE A 271 6.19 7.37 11.52
N HIS A 272 5.42 8.27 12.12
CA HIS A 272 3.97 8.31 12.09
C HIS A 272 3.44 9.67 11.65
N GLY A 273 3.17 9.80 10.35
CA GLY A 273 2.59 11.01 9.79
C GLY A 273 1.06 11.09 9.93
N ALA A 274 0.53 12.32 9.93
CA ALA A 274 -0.88 12.61 9.76
C ALA A 274 -1.07 13.71 8.68
N GLY A 275 -1.51 13.30 7.50
CA GLY A 275 -1.71 14.11 6.32
C GLY A 275 -0.49 14.13 5.39
N GLY A 276 -0.62 13.54 4.19
CA GLY A 276 0.46 13.37 3.21
C GLY A 276 1.51 14.48 3.11
N GLY A 277 1.12 15.71 2.72
CA GLY A 277 2.08 16.81 2.55
C GLY A 277 2.82 17.21 3.84
N GLY A 278 2.11 17.27 4.97
CA GLY A 278 2.69 17.59 6.27
C GLY A 278 3.62 16.50 6.80
N SER A 279 3.26 15.24 6.55
CA SER A 279 4.06 14.07 6.88
C SER A 279 5.39 14.10 6.11
N MET A 280 5.37 14.36 4.80
CA MET A 280 6.61 14.45 4.00
C MET A 280 7.55 15.57 4.49
N MET A 281 7.03 16.75 4.81
CA MET A 281 7.85 17.84 5.38
C MET A 281 8.47 17.44 6.73
N SER A 282 7.75 16.69 7.54
CA SER A 282 8.23 16.26 8.85
C SER A 282 9.22 15.10 8.75
N MET A 283 9.07 14.25 7.73
CA MET A 283 10.06 13.25 7.36
C MET A 283 11.40 13.92 7.00
N ASP A 284 11.39 14.96 6.17
CA ASP A 284 12.60 15.70 5.83
C ASP A 284 13.29 16.29 7.07
N ALA A 285 12.53 16.77 8.05
CA ALA A 285 13.08 17.27 9.31
C ALA A 285 13.82 16.19 10.10
N VAL A 286 13.25 14.97 10.19
CA VAL A 286 13.90 13.82 10.84
C VAL A 286 15.16 13.39 10.08
N LEU A 287 15.09 13.31 8.75
CA LEU A 287 16.23 12.97 7.89
C LEU A 287 17.37 13.98 8.02
N ARG A 288 17.06 15.29 8.14
CA ARG A 288 18.06 16.35 8.36
C ARG A 288 18.81 16.22 9.69
N GLN A 289 18.22 15.57 10.70
CA GLN A 289 18.92 15.26 11.95
C GLN A 289 19.84 14.03 11.82
N GLY A 290 19.89 13.36 10.66
CA GLY A 290 20.74 12.20 10.40
C GLY A 290 20.10 10.86 10.74
N TYR A 291 18.82 10.84 11.13
CA TYR A 291 18.07 9.61 11.34
C TYR A 291 17.56 9.02 10.03
N LYS A 292 17.23 7.74 10.07
CA LYS A 292 16.57 6.97 9.01
C LYS A 292 15.18 6.59 9.46
N LEU A 293 14.28 6.33 8.53
CA LEU A 293 12.92 5.91 8.85
C LEU A 293 12.82 4.39 8.81
N ALA A 294 12.27 3.79 9.86
CA ALA A 294 11.86 2.39 9.86
C ALA A 294 10.52 2.19 9.12
N THR A 295 9.65 3.20 9.19
CA THR A 295 8.27 3.15 8.68
C THR A 295 7.90 4.44 7.99
N PHE A 296 6.89 4.39 7.13
CA PHE A 296 6.11 5.56 6.74
C PHE A 296 4.64 5.25 6.97
N VAL A 297 3.99 6.09 7.77
CA VAL A 297 2.56 5.95 8.10
C VAL A 297 1.86 7.26 7.82
N ASP A 298 0.63 7.18 7.30
CA ASP A 298 -0.29 8.31 7.24
C ASP A 298 -1.63 7.94 7.88
N THR A 299 -1.96 8.60 8.99
CA THR A 299 -3.28 8.55 9.63
C THR A 299 -4.04 9.87 9.46
N SER A 300 -4.69 10.02 8.30
CA SER A 300 -5.40 11.24 7.89
C SER A 300 -6.92 11.03 7.75
N GLY A 301 -7.69 12.09 7.47
CA GLY A 301 -9.13 11.98 7.23
C GLY A 301 -9.99 11.72 8.47
N ASN A 302 -9.52 12.13 9.65
CA ASN A 302 -10.18 11.92 10.95
C ASN A 302 -10.38 10.44 11.32
N PRO A 303 -9.28 9.65 11.41
CA PRO A 303 -9.36 8.24 11.76
C PRO A 303 -9.74 8.08 13.23
N PRO A 304 -10.53 7.05 13.58
CA PRO A 304 -10.85 6.78 14.98
C PRO A 304 -9.60 6.36 15.76
N ALA A 305 -9.61 6.60 17.08
CA ALA A 305 -8.50 6.24 17.97
C ALA A 305 -8.06 4.77 17.82
N SER A 306 -8.99 3.84 17.58
CA SER A 306 -8.69 2.42 17.37
C SER A 306 -7.90 2.13 16.09
N LYS A 307 -8.07 2.93 15.04
CA LYS A 307 -7.29 2.84 13.81
C LYS A 307 -5.87 3.37 14.06
N VAL A 308 -5.73 4.51 14.74
CA VAL A 308 -4.42 5.08 15.13
C VAL A 308 -3.67 4.13 16.06
N TYR A 309 -4.36 3.51 17.03
CA TYR A 309 -3.79 2.49 17.92
C TYR A 309 -3.20 1.32 17.14
N ARG A 310 -3.95 0.74 16.19
CA ARG A 310 -3.44 -0.35 15.34
C ARG A 310 -2.25 0.09 14.50
N ALA A 311 -2.29 1.30 13.94
CA ALA A 311 -1.16 1.87 13.20
C ALA A 311 0.10 1.98 14.08
N ALA A 312 -0.05 2.49 15.30
CA ALA A 312 1.05 2.62 16.25
C ALA A 312 1.63 1.25 16.66
N ARG A 313 0.78 0.25 16.94
CA ARG A 313 1.22 -1.13 17.22
C ARG A 313 2.02 -1.72 16.05
N ILE A 314 1.57 -1.50 14.81
CA ILE A 314 2.27 -1.96 13.61
C ILE A 314 3.64 -1.27 13.49
N VAL A 315 3.74 0.05 13.72
CA VAL A 315 5.03 0.77 13.71
C VAL A 315 6.00 0.18 14.74
N LEU A 316 5.51 -0.10 15.95
CA LEU A 316 6.34 -0.67 17.02
C LEU A 316 6.77 -2.12 16.74
N ALA A 317 6.01 -2.85 15.92
CA ALA A 317 6.32 -4.23 15.55
C ALA A 317 7.41 -4.35 14.45
N VAL A 318 7.76 -3.28 13.75
CA VAL A 318 8.73 -3.32 12.63
C VAL A 318 10.14 -3.67 13.08
N GLY A 319 10.51 -3.33 14.31
CA GLY A 319 11.83 -3.67 14.85
C GLY A 319 12.32 -2.71 15.94
N PRO A 320 13.58 -2.87 16.39
CA PRO A 320 14.14 -2.11 17.49
C PRO A 320 14.49 -0.68 17.05
N ILE A 321 13.49 0.18 16.96
CA ILE A 321 13.67 1.62 16.67
C ILE A 321 14.40 2.33 17.82
N ASP A 322 15.04 3.45 17.52
CA ASP A 322 15.74 4.29 18.50
C ASP A 322 14.85 5.40 19.07
N GLY A 323 13.77 5.73 18.36
CA GLY A 323 12.77 6.70 18.80
C GLY A 323 11.49 6.60 17.97
N TYR A 324 10.43 7.23 18.46
CA TYR A 324 9.14 7.33 17.79
C TYR A 324 8.83 8.78 17.48
N PHE A 325 8.64 9.10 16.20
CA PHE A 325 8.33 10.44 15.74
C PHE A 325 6.96 10.48 15.07
N GLY A 326 6.07 11.31 15.60
CA GLY A 326 4.76 11.58 15.02
C GLY A 326 4.61 13.03 14.58
N SER A 327 3.98 13.29 13.44
CA SER A 327 3.69 14.67 13.03
C SER A 327 2.47 14.82 12.12
N GLY A 328 1.54 15.69 12.53
CA GLY A 328 0.42 16.19 11.73
C GLY A 328 0.48 17.72 11.59
N SER A 329 0.44 18.22 10.35
CA SER A 329 0.56 19.65 10.07
C SER A 329 -0.79 20.31 9.84
N GLY A 330 -1.45 20.72 10.92
CA GLY A 330 -2.60 21.63 10.86
C GLY A 330 -3.83 21.02 10.19
N VAL A 331 -4.26 19.85 10.66
CA VAL A 331 -5.43 19.17 10.10
C VAL A 331 -6.73 19.87 10.54
N ALA A 332 -7.56 20.25 9.58
CA ALA A 332 -8.71 21.13 9.82
C ALA A 332 -9.86 20.45 10.59
N SER A 333 -10.28 19.26 10.15
CA SER A 333 -11.45 18.55 10.70
C SER A 333 -11.11 17.27 11.45
N GLN A 334 -9.82 16.95 11.59
CA GLN A 334 -9.38 15.77 12.32
C GLN A 334 -9.13 16.13 13.78
N GLU A 335 -9.84 15.43 14.65
CA GLU A 335 -9.77 15.60 16.09
C GLU A 335 -8.46 15.03 16.62
N GLN A 336 -7.53 15.89 17.06
CA GLN A 336 -6.20 15.43 17.47
C GLN A 336 -6.24 14.51 18.70
N PHE A 337 -7.25 14.64 19.55
CA PHE A 337 -7.40 13.77 20.71
C PHE A 337 -7.67 12.31 20.32
N HIS A 338 -8.23 12.01 19.13
CA HIS A 338 -8.35 10.63 18.63
C HIS A 338 -6.97 10.02 18.40
N SER A 339 -6.07 10.79 17.78
CA SER A 339 -4.70 10.39 17.55
C SER A 339 -3.96 10.17 18.87
N ALA A 340 -4.04 11.13 19.80
CA ALA A 340 -3.42 11.03 21.11
C ALA A 340 -3.88 9.78 21.89
N ARG A 341 -5.19 9.51 21.96
CA ARG A 341 -5.75 8.33 22.65
C ARG A 341 -5.26 7.01 22.06
N GLY A 342 -5.20 6.93 20.73
CA GLY A 342 -4.70 5.74 20.04
C GLY A 342 -3.22 5.49 20.32
N LEU A 343 -2.40 6.54 20.26
CA LEU A 343 -0.97 6.49 20.58
C LEU A 343 -0.72 6.12 22.03
N VAL A 344 -1.43 6.77 22.96
CA VAL A 344 -1.28 6.54 24.41
C VAL A 344 -1.52 5.09 24.78
N LYS A 345 -2.62 4.51 24.29
CA LYS A 345 -2.90 3.09 24.53
C LYS A 345 -1.79 2.18 23.98
N ALA A 346 -1.30 2.45 22.78
CA ALA A 346 -0.26 1.63 22.16
C ALA A 346 1.05 1.70 22.94
N PHE A 347 1.50 2.90 23.32
CA PHE A 347 2.75 3.11 24.04
C PHE A 347 2.72 2.54 25.45
N LEU A 348 1.56 2.64 26.13
CA LEU A 348 1.36 2.03 27.43
C LEU A 348 1.44 0.51 27.35
N GLU A 349 0.66 -0.12 26.46
CA GLU A 349 0.61 -1.59 26.34
C GLU A 349 1.93 -2.20 25.87
N GLU A 350 2.69 -1.51 25.02
CA GLU A 350 4.02 -1.94 24.58
C GLU A 350 5.13 -1.58 25.58
N HIS A 351 4.79 -0.91 26.69
CA HIS A 351 5.72 -0.48 27.72
C HIS A 351 6.96 0.22 27.12
N LEU A 352 6.67 1.27 26.34
CA LEU A 352 7.63 1.83 25.40
C LEU A 352 8.87 2.40 26.09
N SER A 353 10.05 1.94 25.65
CA SER A 353 11.37 2.28 26.22
C SER A 353 12.26 3.04 25.24
N VAL A 354 11.65 3.77 24.30
CA VAL A 354 12.31 4.67 23.35
C VAL A 354 11.63 6.02 23.38
N PRO A 355 12.38 7.15 23.28
CA PRO A 355 11.78 8.48 23.33
C PRO A 355 10.74 8.72 22.26
N VAL A 356 9.71 9.50 22.62
CA VAL A 356 8.59 9.83 21.74
C VAL A 356 8.47 11.34 21.58
N VAL A 357 8.41 11.80 20.35
CA VAL A 357 8.03 13.19 20.02
C VAL A 357 6.87 13.17 19.06
N ILE A 358 5.72 13.73 19.46
CA ILE A 358 4.53 13.82 18.62
C ILE A 358 4.14 15.28 18.44
N ARG A 359 4.02 15.73 17.20
CA ARG A 359 3.42 17.00 16.83
C ARG A 359 1.99 16.79 16.33
N LEU A 360 0.99 17.27 17.06
CA LEU A 360 -0.43 17.16 16.70
C LEU A 360 -1.01 18.56 16.47
N GLY A 361 -0.76 19.15 15.30
CA GLY A 361 -1.31 20.45 14.95
C GLY A 361 -2.72 20.36 14.38
N GLY A 362 -3.69 21.12 14.92
CA GLY A 362 -5.06 21.16 14.39
C GLY A 362 -6.15 21.26 15.46
N ASN A 363 -7.31 20.66 15.19
CA ASN A 363 -8.45 20.75 16.11
C ASN A 363 -8.16 20.05 17.45
N ALA A 364 -8.48 20.73 18.55
CA ALA A 364 -8.27 20.24 19.92
C ALA A 364 -6.82 19.79 20.22
N GLU A 365 -5.82 20.45 19.61
CA GLU A 365 -4.40 20.16 19.83
C GLU A 365 -3.97 20.29 21.30
N ASP A 366 -4.51 21.27 22.03
CA ASP A 366 -4.21 21.44 23.46
C ASP A 366 -4.58 20.19 24.28
N LYS A 367 -5.80 19.67 24.09
CA LYS A 367 -6.27 18.43 24.74
C LYS A 367 -5.44 17.23 24.30
N ALA A 368 -5.04 17.18 23.03
CA ALA A 368 -4.26 16.07 22.50
C ALA A 368 -2.85 16.00 23.13
N VAL A 369 -2.17 17.15 23.24
CA VAL A 369 -0.86 17.26 23.91
C VAL A 369 -0.98 16.88 25.39
N GLU A 370 -2.00 17.37 26.08
CA GLU A 370 -2.26 17.00 27.47
C GLU A 370 -2.43 15.48 27.63
N ILE A 371 -3.21 14.83 26.76
CA ILE A 371 -3.42 13.37 26.80
C ILE A 371 -2.11 12.61 26.59
N LEU A 372 -1.24 13.06 25.69
CA LEU A 372 0.05 12.42 25.42
C LEU A 372 0.99 12.52 26.62
N GLU A 373 1.13 13.72 27.21
CA GLU A 373 2.09 13.97 28.29
C GLU A 373 1.73 13.26 29.60
N ARG A 374 0.47 12.85 29.79
CA ARG A 374 0.03 11.99 30.91
C ARG A 374 0.73 10.63 30.95
N LEU A 375 1.36 10.19 29.86
CA LEU A 375 2.17 8.97 29.85
C LEU A 375 3.49 9.11 30.62
N ASN A 376 4.01 10.32 30.81
CA ASN A 376 5.29 10.51 31.46
C ASN A 376 5.24 9.99 32.89
N GLY A 377 6.16 9.07 33.21
CA GLY A 377 6.21 8.36 34.51
C GLY A 377 5.38 7.07 34.56
N LEU A 378 4.56 6.77 33.54
CA LEU A 378 3.83 5.51 33.40
C LEU A 378 4.47 4.53 32.40
N ILE A 379 5.40 5.03 31.59
CA ILE A 379 6.27 4.24 30.72
C ILE A 379 7.73 4.64 30.93
N PRO A 380 8.71 3.79 30.55
CA PRO A 380 10.12 4.07 30.78
C PRO A 380 10.66 5.31 30.05
N ALA A 381 10.17 5.60 28.85
CA ALA A 381 10.72 6.67 28.02
C ALA A 381 9.91 7.97 28.07
N PRO A 382 10.56 9.13 27.85
CA PRO A 382 9.87 10.42 27.81
C PRO A 382 8.99 10.55 26.56
N VAL A 383 7.86 11.25 26.73
CA VAL A 383 6.90 11.62 25.69
C VAL A 383 6.72 13.13 25.67
N GLU A 384 7.03 13.76 24.54
CA GLU A 384 6.81 15.21 24.33
C GLU A 384 5.74 15.44 23.25
N GLY A 385 4.75 16.27 23.58
CA GLY A 385 3.67 16.69 22.67
C GLY A 385 3.85 18.13 22.21
N TYR A 386 3.66 18.37 20.91
CA TYR A 386 3.83 19.69 20.29
C TYR A 386 2.64 20.08 19.42
N LYS A 387 2.45 21.39 19.21
CA LYS A 387 1.27 21.97 18.55
C LYS A 387 1.61 22.48 17.16
N LYS A 388 0.64 23.09 16.48
CA LYS A 388 0.82 23.63 15.13
C LYS A 388 1.95 24.67 15.00
N ASP A 389 2.17 25.48 16.05
CA ASP A 389 3.14 26.59 16.04
C ASP A 389 4.59 26.11 16.20
N ASP A 390 4.77 24.89 16.69
CA ASP A 390 6.07 24.23 16.75
C ASP A 390 6.44 23.70 15.36
N SER A 391 7.61 24.06 14.86
CA SER A 391 8.06 23.59 13.55
C SER A 391 8.48 22.11 13.59
N PRO A 392 8.32 21.34 12.50
CA PRO A 392 8.84 19.98 12.47
C PRO A 392 10.34 19.86 12.69
N ASP A 393 11.14 20.85 12.25
CA ASP A 393 12.58 20.90 12.54
C ASP A 393 12.86 21.00 14.05
N PHE A 394 12.10 21.84 14.76
CA PHE A 394 12.21 21.92 16.21
C PHE A 394 11.85 20.59 16.87
N CYS A 395 10.73 19.96 16.49
CA CYS A 395 10.33 18.66 17.03
C CYS A 395 11.37 17.57 16.72
N ALA A 396 11.98 17.57 15.52
CA ALA A 396 13.03 16.62 15.18
C ALA A 396 14.31 16.83 16.02
N GLN A 397 14.69 18.08 16.29
CA GLN A 397 15.80 18.41 17.21
C GLN A 397 15.50 17.96 18.64
N ARG A 398 14.25 18.05 19.09
CA ARG A 398 13.81 17.52 20.39
C ARG A 398 13.99 16.01 20.45
N LEU A 399 13.56 15.28 19.42
CA LEU A 399 13.76 13.84 19.37
C LEU A 399 15.25 13.47 19.42
N ASP A 400 16.11 14.16 18.65
CA ASP A 400 17.56 13.98 18.68
C ASP A 400 18.13 14.15 20.10
N ALA A 401 17.72 15.22 20.78
CA ALA A 401 18.15 15.50 22.15
C ALA A 401 17.74 14.38 23.13
N LEU A 402 16.50 13.87 23.03
CA LEU A 402 16.02 12.80 23.90
C LEU A 402 16.73 11.46 23.63
N ILE A 403 16.96 11.11 22.37
CA ILE A 403 17.69 9.90 21.98
C ILE A 403 19.13 9.96 22.52
N LYS A 404 19.80 11.11 22.40
CA LYS A 404 21.17 11.30 22.91
C LYS A 404 21.26 11.30 24.43
N ALA A 405 20.23 11.81 25.12
CA ALA A 405 20.17 11.77 26.58
C ALA A 405 20.11 10.30 27.07
N GLY A 406 19.34 9.45 26.37
CA GLY A 406 19.24 8.02 26.69
C GLY A 406 18.65 7.74 28.07
N GLU A 407 17.93 8.72 28.64
CA GLU A 407 17.33 8.64 29.96
C GLU A 407 16.08 7.76 29.92
N LEU A 408 16.10 6.68 30.69
CA LEU A 408 14.95 5.81 30.91
C LEU A 408 14.63 5.75 32.40
N LEU A 409 13.34 5.80 32.71
CA LEU A 409 12.81 5.59 34.05
C LEU A 409 12.64 4.10 34.31
N ASP A 410 12.91 3.69 35.56
CA ASP A 410 12.60 2.34 36.04
C ASP A 410 11.11 2.28 36.44
N VAL A 411 10.26 2.10 35.43
CA VAL A 411 8.81 1.95 35.60
C VAL A 411 8.47 0.48 35.34
N PRO A 412 7.71 -0.20 36.21
CA PRO A 412 7.31 -1.58 35.95
C PRO A 412 6.33 -1.63 34.76
N PRO A 413 6.30 -2.75 34.00
CA PRO A 413 5.30 -2.93 32.96
C PRO A 413 3.89 -2.87 33.55
N PRO A 414 2.90 -2.37 32.77
CA PRO A 414 1.53 -2.29 33.24
C PRO A 414 1.03 -3.67 33.64
N ALA A 415 0.35 -3.74 34.79
CA ALA A 415 -0.22 -4.99 35.26
C ALA A 415 -1.23 -5.54 34.24
N PRO A 416 -1.31 -6.87 34.03
CA PRO A 416 -2.35 -7.46 33.21
C PRO A 416 -3.71 -7.02 33.71
N ARG A 417 -4.61 -6.68 32.79
CA ARG A 417 -5.95 -6.27 33.19
C ARG A 417 -6.65 -7.40 33.92
N PRO A 418 -7.25 -7.13 35.10
CA PRO A 418 -8.00 -8.14 35.82
C PRO A 418 -9.17 -8.60 34.95
N LYS A 419 -9.55 -9.87 35.11
CA LYS A 419 -10.80 -10.35 34.50
C LYS A 419 -11.96 -9.58 35.16
N PRO A 420 -12.90 -9.03 34.36
CA PRO A 420 -14.02 -8.30 34.91
C PRO A 420 -14.87 -9.21 35.79
N GLN A 421 -15.23 -8.74 36.98
CA GLN A 421 -16.06 -9.49 37.92
C GLN A 421 -17.53 -9.43 37.49
N GLU A 422 -18.01 -8.26 37.06
CA GLU A 422 -19.36 -8.05 36.57
C GLU A 422 -19.32 -7.40 35.18
N PRO A 423 -19.06 -8.18 34.11
CA PRO A 423 -18.84 -7.62 32.79
C PRO A 423 -20.12 -7.11 32.13
N TYR A 424 -20.12 -5.84 31.75
CA TYR A 424 -21.04 -5.26 30.79
C TYR A 424 -20.32 -4.99 29.47
N SER A 425 -20.64 -5.80 28.46
CA SER A 425 -19.92 -5.79 27.18
C SER A 425 -20.83 -5.52 25.98
N PHE A 426 -20.30 -4.84 24.97
CA PHE A 426 -20.94 -4.66 23.67
C PHE A 426 -19.93 -4.57 22.52
N GLU A 427 -20.36 -4.97 21.33
CA GLU A 427 -19.56 -4.88 20.11
C GLU A 427 -19.66 -3.49 19.49
N THR A 428 -18.65 -3.14 18.71
CA THR A 428 -18.51 -1.83 18.08
C THR A 428 -18.18 -1.99 16.60
N VAL A 429 -18.38 -0.92 15.83
CA VAL A 429 -18.15 -0.92 14.37
C VAL A 429 -16.70 -1.23 13.97
N THR A 430 -15.76 -1.10 14.90
CA THR A 430 -14.33 -1.43 14.68
C THR A 430 -14.04 -2.93 14.77
N GLY A 431 -15.07 -3.77 14.93
CA GLY A 431 -14.95 -5.22 15.13
C GLY A 431 -14.43 -5.63 16.51
N GLY A 432 -14.37 -4.68 17.45
CA GLY A 432 -13.88 -4.90 18.82
C GLY A 432 -15.01 -4.88 19.85
N THR A 433 -14.73 -5.44 21.02
CA THR A 433 -15.64 -5.46 22.17
C THR A 433 -15.19 -4.44 23.21
N VAL A 434 -16.10 -3.58 23.66
CA VAL A 434 -15.91 -2.75 24.85
C VAL A 434 -16.49 -3.49 26.03
N THR A 435 -15.77 -3.53 27.14
CA THR A 435 -16.19 -4.17 28.38
C THR A 435 -15.98 -3.21 29.54
N PHE A 436 -17.04 -2.92 30.27
CA PHE A 436 -17.01 -2.27 31.57
C PHE A 436 -17.14 -3.33 32.65
N ASP A 437 -16.30 -3.28 33.68
CA ASP A 437 -16.52 -4.06 34.89
C ASP A 437 -17.42 -3.27 35.84
N HIS A 438 -18.69 -3.65 35.96
CA HIS A 438 -19.67 -2.96 36.79
C HIS A 438 -19.31 -2.98 38.28
N ALA A 439 -18.55 -3.98 38.74
CA ALA A 439 -18.05 -4.02 40.11
C ALA A 439 -17.07 -2.86 40.40
N ILE A 440 -16.18 -2.55 39.45
CA ILE A 440 -15.27 -1.40 39.52
C ILE A 440 -16.04 -0.10 39.24
N CYS A 441 -16.94 -0.12 38.26
CA CYS A 441 -17.71 1.08 37.91
C CYS A 441 -18.56 1.55 39.08
N ALA A 442 -19.09 0.66 39.93
CA ALA A 442 -19.89 1.02 41.10
C ALA A 442 -19.13 1.96 42.06
N THR A 443 -17.81 1.81 42.20
CA THR A 443 -16.97 2.63 43.08
C THR A 443 -16.35 3.84 42.38
N CYS A 444 -16.45 3.93 41.06
CA CYS A 444 -15.92 5.04 40.27
C CYS A 444 -16.77 6.31 40.46
N GLU A 445 -16.21 7.35 41.10
CA GLU A 445 -16.92 8.61 41.33
C GLU A 445 -17.04 9.48 40.07
N SER A 446 -15.99 9.53 39.24
CA SER A 446 -15.93 10.43 38.08
C SER A 446 -16.91 10.05 36.97
N LYS A 447 -17.17 8.75 36.80
CA LYS A 447 -17.93 8.18 35.66
C LYS A 447 -17.49 8.77 34.32
N VAL A 448 -16.19 9.06 34.19
CA VAL A 448 -15.61 9.82 33.07
C VAL A 448 -15.92 9.20 31.70
N CYS A 449 -16.10 7.88 31.63
CA CYS A 449 -16.49 7.18 30.41
C CYS A 449 -17.81 7.67 29.80
N VAL A 450 -18.77 8.11 30.63
CA VAL A 450 -20.05 8.66 30.15
C VAL A 450 -19.87 10.11 29.68
N GLN A 451 -19.06 10.90 30.40
CA GLN A 451 -18.79 12.31 30.06
C GLN A 451 -18.00 12.44 28.75
N GLU A 452 -16.99 11.59 28.56
CA GLU A 452 -16.13 11.56 27.37
C GLU A 452 -16.76 10.77 26.21
N CYS A 453 -17.98 10.25 26.38
CA CYS A 453 -18.74 9.61 25.31
C CYS A 453 -19.27 10.67 24.33
N ALA A 454 -18.44 11.10 23.37
CA ALA A 454 -18.77 12.15 22.41
C ALA A 454 -20.07 11.89 21.61
N ARG A 455 -20.41 10.61 21.38
CA ARG A 455 -21.63 10.21 20.67
C ARG A 455 -22.84 9.96 21.58
N GLN A 456 -22.67 10.14 22.89
CA GLN A 456 -23.71 9.99 23.91
C GLN A 456 -24.44 8.64 23.83
N ILE A 457 -23.71 7.59 23.45
CA ILE A 457 -24.25 6.23 23.40
C ILE A 457 -24.24 5.54 24.76
N LEU A 458 -23.56 6.13 25.74
CA LEU A 458 -23.53 5.67 27.12
C LEU A 458 -24.35 6.62 28.00
N SER A 459 -25.05 6.05 28.97
CA SER A 459 -25.71 6.75 30.06
C SER A 459 -25.50 5.97 31.36
N LEU A 460 -25.89 6.56 32.49
CA LEU A 460 -25.93 5.85 33.76
C LEU A 460 -27.32 5.20 33.94
N ASN A 461 -27.36 3.96 34.43
CA ASN A 461 -28.60 3.35 34.91
C ASN A 461 -28.94 3.89 36.32
N ASP A 462 -30.02 3.36 36.92
CA ASP A 462 -30.48 3.75 38.26
C ASP A 462 -29.43 3.49 39.36
N ASP A 463 -28.54 2.51 39.14
CA ASP A 463 -27.43 2.17 40.05
C ASP A 463 -26.16 3.01 39.80
N GLY A 464 -26.21 3.98 38.88
CA GLY A 464 -25.05 4.80 38.51
C GLY A 464 -23.98 4.05 37.72
N LEU A 465 -24.35 2.96 37.03
CA LEU A 465 -23.47 2.13 36.21
C LEU A 465 -23.56 2.52 34.73
N PRO A 466 -22.43 2.57 34.00
CA PRO A 466 -22.43 2.90 32.58
C PRO A 466 -23.09 1.79 31.76
N VAL A 467 -24.14 2.14 31.01
CA VAL A 467 -24.88 1.26 30.12
C VAL A 467 -25.12 1.95 28.77
N LEU A 468 -25.39 1.17 27.73
CA LEU A 468 -25.80 1.73 26.45
C LEU A 468 -27.18 2.40 26.55
N ASN A 469 -27.27 3.64 26.06
CA ASN A 469 -28.52 4.37 25.81
C ASN A 469 -29.07 4.12 24.39
N VAL A 470 -28.42 3.22 23.65
CA VAL A 470 -28.80 2.78 22.30
C VAL A 470 -28.88 1.27 22.28
N THR A 471 -29.47 0.69 21.24
CA THR A 471 -29.45 -0.77 21.10
C THR A 471 -28.03 -1.28 20.82
N ARG A 472 -27.74 -2.53 21.23
CA ARG A 472 -26.45 -3.19 20.93
C ARG A 472 -26.18 -3.23 19.42
N GLU A 473 -27.22 -3.40 18.61
CA GLU A 473 -27.13 -3.35 17.15
C GLU A 473 -26.72 -1.98 16.62
N GLU A 474 -27.23 -0.89 17.20
CA GLU A 474 -26.83 0.47 16.81
C GLU A 474 -25.40 0.80 17.23
N ALA A 475 -24.95 0.31 18.39
CA ALA A 475 -23.56 0.42 18.82
C ALA A 475 -22.62 -0.30 17.83
N LYS A 476 -23.00 -1.52 17.41
CA LYS A 476 -22.28 -2.32 16.42
C LYS A 476 -22.24 -1.69 15.03
N LYS A 477 -23.32 -1.01 14.60
CA LYS A 477 -23.43 -0.38 13.26
C LYS A 477 -22.83 1.02 13.16
N GLY A 478 -22.23 1.56 14.23
CA GLY A 478 -21.38 2.75 14.13
C GLY A 478 -21.87 4.01 14.83
N ARG A 479 -22.87 3.92 15.73
CA ARG A 479 -23.11 5.04 16.67
C ARG A 479 -21.95 5.25 17.64
N CYS A 480 -21.16 4.20 17.94
CA CYS A 480 -19.86 4.34 18.59
C CYS A 480 -18.77 4.54 17.54
N VAL A 481 -18.04 5.66 17.58
CA VAL A 481 -16.86 5.86 16.73
C VAL A 481 -15.54 5.82 17.48
N GLU A 482 -15.59 5.77 18.81
CA GLU A 482 -14.44 6.01 19.68
C GLU A 482 -14.48 5.11 20.93
N CYS A 483 -14.04 3.87 20.75
CA CYS A 483 -14.08 2.87 21.82
C CYS A 483 -12.97 3.06 22.86
N LEU A 484 -11.87 3.72 22.47
CA LEU A 484 -10.67 3.89 23.31
C LEU A 484 -10.74 5.09 24.25
N ALA A 485 -11.61 6.08 23.99
CA ALA A 485 -11.73 7.23 24.88
C ALA A 485 -12.15 6.83 26.28
N CYS A 486 -13.19 6.00 26.39
CA CYS A 486 -13.67 5.51 27.68
C CYS A 486 -12.57 4.81 28.46
N GLU A 487 -11.77 3.99 27.77
CA GLU A 487 -10.70 3.21 28.36
C GLU A 487 -9.52 4.08 28.82
N VAL A 488 -9.02 4.96 27.95
CA VAL A 488 -7.89 5.86 28.27
C VAL A 488 -8.27 6.82 29.40
N GLU A 489 -9.48 7.38 29.37
CA GLU A 489 -9.90 8.33 30.40
C GLU A 489 -10.29 7.62 31.71
N CYS A 490 -10.87 6.42 31.66
CA CYS A 490 -11.07 5.61 32.89
C CYS A 490 -9.76 5.23 33.56
N LEU A 491 -8.71 4.94 32.78
CA LEU A 491 -7.39 4.66 33.33
C LEU A 491 -6.82 5.87 34.09
N PHE A 492 -6.98 7.08 33.55
CA PHE A 492 -6.40 8.29 34.14
C PHE A 492 -7.26 8.93 35.22
N HIS A 493 -8.58 8.92 35.06
CA HIS A 493 -9.53 9.68 35.89
C HIS A 493 -10.64 8.81 36.49
N GLY A 494 -10.74 7.55 36.10
CA GLY A 494 -11.69 6.59 36.64
C GLY A 494 -11.11 5.78 37.79
N ALA A 495 -11.73 4.64 38.06
CA ALA A 495 -11.30 3.69 39.07
C ALA A 495 -10.37 2.58 38.51
N GLY A 496 -9.80 2.80 37.31
CA GLY A 496 -9.02 1.80 36.56
C GLY A 496 -9.72 1.35 35.30
#